data_AF-A0A1D1ZDQ0-F1
#
_entry.id   AF-A0A1D1ZDQ0-F1
#
_cell.length_a   1.000
_cell.length_b   1.000
_cell.length_c   1.000
_cell.angle_alpha   90.00
_cell.angle_beta   90.00
_cell.angle_gamma   90.00
#
_symmetry.space_group_name_H-M   'P 1'
#
loop_
_entity.id
_entity.type
_entity.pdbx_description
1 polymer ?
#
loop_
_entity_poly.entity_id
_entity_poly.type
_entity_poly.pdbx_seq_one_letter_code
_entity_poly.pdbx_strand_id
1 'polypeptide(L)'
;MAATVLLSLLVILAAVEGSSAGGIAIYWGQNGNEGTLADTCATGNYEFVNIAFLATFGNGQTPMINLAGHCDPYSHGCTGLSRDIRACQGRGIKVLLSIGGGAGSYYLASSDDARRVATYLWDNFLGGHSPSRPLGDAALDGVDFD
;
A
#
# COMPACT_ATOMS: atom_id res chain seq x y z
N MET A 1 -27.23 31.38 37.25
CA MET A 1 -27.87 30.55 36.20
C MET A 1 -27.08 30.57 34.90
N ALA A 2 -26.75 31.73 34.32
CA ALA A 2 -26.00 31.79 33.05
C ALA A 2 -24.58 31.19 33.13
N ALA A 3 -23.82 31.51 34.19
CA ALA A 3 -22.45 31.01 34.36
C ALA A 3 -22.36 29.48 34.54
N THR A 4 -23.33 28.90 35.26
CA THR A 4 -23.43 27.44 35.43
C THR A 4 -23.75 26.74 34.12
N VAL A 5 -24.67 27.30 33.31
CA VAL A 5 -25.00 26.76 31.97
C VAL A 5 -23.79 26.81 31.03
N LEU A 6 -23.01 27.90 31.06
CA LEU A 6 -21.82 28.06 30.22
C LEU A 6 -20.72 27.04 30.59
N LEU A 7 -20.51 26.82 31.89
CA LEU A 7 -19.54 25.85 32.40
C LEU A 7 -19.94 24.42 32.03
N SER A 8 -21.23 24.09 32.13
CA SER A 8 -21.76 22.79 31.69
C SER A 8 -21.53 22.55 30.20
N LEU A 9 -21.71 23.57 29.36
CA LEU A 9 -21.53 23.46 27.91
C LEU A 9 -20.06 23.19 27.53
N LEU A 10 -19.13 23.89 28.19
CA LEU A 10 -17.68 23.71 28.00
C LEU A 10 -17.21 22.30 28.40
N VAL A 11 -17.76 21.75 29.48
CA VAL A 11 -17.47 20.37 29.91
C VAL A 11 -18.01 19.35 28.91
N ILE A 12 -19.21 19.55 28.35
CA ILE A 12 -19.76 18.68 27.32
C ILE A 12 -18.91 18.71 26.04
N LEU A 13 -18.50 19.90 25.58
CA LEU A 13 -17.60 20.07 24.43
C LEU A 13 -16.23 19.42 24.63
N ALA A 14 -15.69 19.44 25.84
CA ALA A 14 -14.44 18.76 26.18
C ALA A 14 -14.59 17.23 26.32
N ALA A 15 -15.80 16.75 26.60
CA ALA A 15 -16.12 15.32 26.75
C ALA A 15 -16.62 14.65 25.47
N VAL A 16 -16.81 15.41 24.37
CA VAL A 16 -17.00 14.82 23.05
C VAL A 16 -15.65 14.26 22.58
N GLU A 17 -15.32 13.06 23.06
CA GLU A 17 -14.34 12.23 22.38
C GLU A 17 -14.89 11.98 20.97
N GLY A 18 -14.24 12.55 19.96
CA GLY A 18 -14.55 12.23 18.58
C GLY A 18 -14.38 10.73 18.40
N SER A 19 -15.47 10.02 18.09
CA SER A 19 -15.37 8.62 17.68
C SER A 19 -14.53 8.61 16.40
N SER A 20 -13.30 8.11 16.48
CA SER A 20 -12.50 7.87 15.28
C SER A 20 -13.21 6.75 14.52
N ALA A 21 -13.94 7.10 13.46
CA ALA A 21 -14.34 6.11 12.48
C ALA A 21 -13.05 5.43 12.00
N GLY A 22 -13.06 4.09 11.88
CA GLY A 22 -11.92 3.36 11.36
C GLY A 22 -11.66 3.74 9.90
N GLY A 23 -10.41 3.64 9.45
CA GLY A 23 -10.04 3.84 8.06
C GLY A 23 -10.50 2.69 7.17
N ILE A 24 -10.78 2.98 5.90
CA ILE A 24 -11.04 1.97 4.87
C ILE A 24 -9.72 1.63 4.17
N ALA A 25 -9.41 0.33 4.10
CA ALA A 25 -8.34 -0.22 3.29
C ALA A 25 -8.92 -0.89 2.04
N ILE A 26 -8.26 -0.73 0.89
CA ILE A 26 -8.69 -1.33 -0.38
C ILE A 26 -7.53 -2.01 -1.09
N TYR A 27 -7.80 -3.14 -1.73
CA TYR A 27 -6.87 -3.77 -2.67
C TYR A 27 -7.07 -3.18 -4.07
N TRP A 28 -5.97 -2.87 -4.75
CA TRP A 28 -5.94 -2.36 -6.10
C TRP A 28 -4.87 -3.10 -6.92
N GLY A 29 -5.15 -3.39 -8.19
CA GLY A 29 -4.15 -3.89 -9.15
C GLY A 29 -4.53 -5.20 -9.84
N GLN A 30 -5.63 -5.85 -9.48
CA GLN A 30 -6.03 -7.14 -10.05
C GLN A 30 -7.10 -7.06 -11.14
N ASN A 31 -7.53 -5.86 -11.51
CA ASN A 31 -8.43 -5.67 -12.65
C ASN A 31 -8.06 -4.40 -13.41
N GLY A 32 -7.57 -4.53 -14.64
CA GLY A 32 -7.17 -3.38 -15.48
C GLY A 32 -8.27 -2.35 -15.77
N ASN A 33 -9.54 -2.66 -15.46
CA ASN A 33 -10.68 -1.75 -15.60
C ASN A 33 -11.10 -1.06 -14.28
N GLU A 34 -10.35 -1.23 -13.19
CA GLU A 34 -10.69 -0.67 -11.87
C GLU A 34 -10.29 0.81 -11.70
N GLY A 35 -9.77 1.43 -12.76
CA GLY A 35 -9.23 2.79 -12.74
C GLY A 35 -7.76 2.84 -12.31
N THR A 36 -7.13 3.99 -12.47
CA THR A 36 -5.73 4.17 -12.06
C THR A 36 -5.60 4.23 -10.54
N LEU A 37 -4.40 3.94 -10.02
CA LEU A 37 -4.12 4.07 -8.59
C LEU A 37 -4.35 5.51 -8.11
N ALA A 38 -3.99 6.51 -8.93
CA ALA A 38 -4.27 7.91 -8.62
C ALA A 38 -5.77 8.22 -8.52
N ASP A 39 -6.60 7.65 -9.40
CA ASP A 39 -8.06 7.83 -9.36
C ASP A 39 -8.66 7.18 -8.11
N THR A 40 -8.21 5.96 -7.76
CA THR A 40 -8.61 5.27 -6.51
C THR A 40 -8.34 6.16 -5.30
N CYS A 41 -7.14 6.73 -5.20
CA CYS A 41 -6.76 7.65 -4.12
C CYS A 41 -7.49 9.00 -4.16
N ALA A 42 -7.88 9.47 -5.36
CA ALA A 42 -8.61 10.73 -5.51
C ALA A 42 -10.07 10.63 -5.06
N THR A 43 -10.62 9.42 -4.86
CA THR A 43 -11.98 9.24 -4.32
C THR A 43 -12.17 9.84 -2.93
N GLY A 44 -11.10 9.91 -2.12
CA GLY A 44 -11.17 10.35 -0.73
C GLY A 44 -11.79 9.33 0.23
N ASN A 45 -12.02 8.09 -0.23
CA ASN A 45 -12.69 7.05 0.56
C ASN A 45 -11.73 6.20 1.39
N TYR A 46 -10.43 6.19 1.07
CA TYR A 46 -9.48 5.20 1.58
C TYR A 46 -8.35 5.85 2.37
N GLU A 47 -7.98 5.24 3.48
CA GLU A 47 -6.78 5.58 4.26
C GLU A 47 -5.59 4.71 3.87
N PHE A 48 -5.86 3.50 3.35
CA PHE A 48 -4.85 2.53 2.94
C PHE A 48 -5.19 1.96 1.56
N VAL A 49 -4.17 1.80 0.72
CA VAL A 49 -4.26 1.07 -0.56
C VAL A 49 -3.19 -0.01 -0.59
N ASN A 50 -3.62 -1.26 -0.75
CA ASN A 50 -2.74 -2.41 -0.91
C ASN A 50 -2.59 -2.70 -2.41
N ILE A 51 -1.40 -2.46 -2.96
CA ILE A 51 -1.06 -2.80 -4.34
C ILE A 51 -0.89 -4.31 -4.43
N ALA A 52 -1.82 -4.96 -5.12
CA ALA A 52 -1.93 -6.39 -5.28
C ALA A 52 -1.46 -6.80 -6.69
N PHE A 53 -0.45 -7.65 -6.88
CA PHE A 53 0.36 -8.36 -5.87
C PHE A 53 1.82 -8.54 -6.30
N LEU A 54 2.73 -8.76 -5.33
CA LEU A 54 3.92 -9.56 -5.54
C LEU A 54 3.55 -11.04 -5.48
N ALA A 55 3.17 -11.60 -6.64
CA ALA A 55 2.56 -12.93 -6.76
C ALA A 55 3.58 -14.08 -6.87
N THR A 56 4.86 -13.78 -7.05
CA THR A 56 5.94 -14.77 -7.11
C THR A 56 7.10 -14.31 -6.23
N PHE A 57 7.55 -15.15 -5.29
CA PHE A 57 8.75 -14.90 -4.47
C PHE A 57 9.17 -16.16 -3.68
N GLY A 58 10.38 -16.12 -3.11
CA GLY A 58 10.89 -17.20 -2.26
C GLY A 58 11.26 -18.47 -3.04
N ASN A 59 11.83 -19.44 -2.33
CA ASN A 59 12.38 -20.70 -2.85
C ASN A 59 13.37 -20.49 -4.02
N GLY A 60 14.18 -19.42 -3.95
CA GLY A 60 15.15 -19.08 -5.00
C GLY A 60 14.55 -18.51 -6.29
N GLN A 61 13.24 -18.26 -6.35
CA GLN A 61 12.59 -17.64 -7.50
C GLN A 61 12.96 -16.15 -7.60
N THR A 62 13.03 -15.63 -8.82
CA THR A 62 13.06 -14.18 -9.05
C THR A 62 11.69 -13.59 -8.70
N PRO A 63 11.60 -12.65 -7.75
CA PRO A 63 10.31 -12.10 -7.38
C PRO A 63 9.68 -11.30 -8.53
N MET A 64 8.37 -11.43 -8.70
CA MET A 64 7.64 -10.83 -9.82
C MET A 64 6.28 -10.33 -9.35
N ILE A 65 5.96 -9.09 -9.72
CA ILE A 65 4.63 -8.52 -9.49
C ILE A 65 3.67 -8.97 -10.60
N ASN A 66 2.38 -8.97 -10.30
CA ASN A 66 1.32 -9.09 -11.29
C ASN A 66 0.29 -8.00 -10.96
N LEU A 67 0.11 -7.05 -11.88
CA LEU A 67 -0.87 -5.97 -11.77
C LEU A 67 -1.93 -6.06 -12.88
N ALA A 68 -2.31 -7.30 -13.22
CA ALA A 68 -3.28 -7.64 -14.25
C ALA A 68 -3.08 -6.85 -15.55
N GLY A 69 -4.03 -5.99 -15.91
CA GLY A 69 -4.01 -5.21 -17.14
C GLY A 69 -3.42 -3.80 -17.01
N HIS A 70 -2.91 -3.40 -15.84
CA HIS A 70 -2.46 -2.02 -15.60
C HIS A 70 -1.10 -1.73 -16.25
N CYS A 71 -0.18 -2.68 -16.19
CA CYS A 71 1.17 -2.53 -16.76
C CYS A 71 1.83 -3.90 -16.91
N ASP A 72 2.86 -3.97 -17.75
CA ASP A 72 3.68 -5.16 -17.93
C ASP A 72 5.00 -5.06 -17.12
N PRO A 73 5.18 -5.91 -16.09
CA PRO A 73 6.41 -5.89 -15.29
C PRO A 73 7.62 -6.49 -16.00
N TYR A 74 7.42 -7.36 -17.02
CA TYR A 74 8.52 -8.00 -17.74
C TYR A 74 9.30 -7.02 -18.62
N SER A 75 8.67 -5.92 -19.03
CA SER A 75 9.27 -4.85 -19.83
C SER A 75 9.62 -3.60 -19.01
N HIS A 76 9.62 -3.69 -17.67
CA HIS A 76 9.73 -2.53 -16.76
C HIS A 76 8.64 -1.46 -16.99
N GLY A 77 7.48 -1.83 -17.55
CA GLY A 77 6.38 -0.93 -17.89
C GLY A 77 5.64 -0.36 -16.67
N CYS A 78 5.86 -0.92 -15.48
CA CYS A 78 5.18 -0.51 -14.25
C CYS A 78 5.87 0.65 -13.51
N THR A 79 7.01 1.14 -13.98
CA THR A 79 7.76 2.22 -13.31
C THR A 79 7.01 3.54 -13.24
N GLY A 80 6.04 3.75 -14.14
CA GLY A 80 5.14 4.91 -14.13
C GLY A 80 4.26 5.01 -12.89
N LEU A 81 4.00 3.90 -12.18
CA LEU A 81 3.16 3.90 -10.97
C LEU A 81 3.75 4.74 -9.83
N SER A 82 5.06 5.03 -9.84
CA SER A 82 5.68 5.91 -8.84
C SER A 82 5.00 7.28 -8.74
N ARG A 83 4.50 7.82 -9.85
CA ARG A 83 3.75 9.08 -9.85
C ARG A 83 2.45 8.96 -9.07
N ASP A 84 1.72 7.87 -9.29
CA ASP A 84 0.41 7.63 -8.67
C ASP A 84 0.56 7.28 -7.19
N ILE A 85 1.57 6.49 -6.83
CA ILE A 85 1.96 6.22 -5.43
C ILE A 85 2.19 7.54 -4.67
N ARG A 86 2.99 8.46 -5.23
CA ARG A 86 3.23 9.77 -4.61
C ARG A 86 1.97 10.62 -4.55
N ALA A 87 1.08 10.52 -5.54
CA ALA A 87 -0.21 11.21 -5.52
C ALA A 87 -1.11 10.72 -4.37
N CYS A 88 -1.11 9.43 -4.08
CA CYS A 88 -1.77 8.86 -2.90
C CYS A 88 -1.13 9.34 -1.60
N GLN A 89 0.19 9.20 -1.47
CA GLN A 89 0.95 9.59 -0.28
C GLN A 89 0.80 11.09 0.03
N GLY A 90 0.79 11.93 -0.99
CA GLY A 90 0.55 13.38 -0.86
C GLY A 90 -0.85 13.73 -0.34
N ARG A 91 -1.80 12.79 -0.36
CA ARG A 91 -3.14 12.90 0.24
C ARG A 91 -3.21 12.30 1.64
N GLY A 92 -2.10 11.82 2.19
CA GLY A 92 -2.04 11.14 3.48
C GLY A 92 -2.44 9.66 3.43
N ILE A 93 -2.69 9.10 2.24
CA ILE A 93 -3.05 7.70 2.06
C ILE A 93 -1.79 6.84 2.14
N LYS A 94 -1.84 5.76 2.92
CA LYS A 94 -0.75 4.79 3.03
C LYS A 94 -0.82 3.79 1.89
N VAL A 95 0.29 3.62 1.18
CA VAL A 95 0.37 2.70 0.04
C VAL A 95 1.31 1.54 0.39
N LEU A 96 0.77 0.33 0.46
CA LEU A 96 1.50 -0.88 0.81
C LEU A 96 1.63 -1.78 -0.41
N LEU A 97 2.69 -2.59 -0.46
CA LEU A 97 2.78 -3.73 -1.39
C LEU A 97 2.18 -4.95 -0.71
N SER A 98 1.18 -5.57 -1.32
CA SER A 98 0.70 -6.89 -0.88
C SER A 98 1.54 -7.99 -1.52
N ILE A 99 2.10 -8.87 -0.70
CA ILE A 99 2.77 -10.09 -1.14
C ILE A 99 1.82 -11.28 -0.97
N GLY A 100 1.79 -12.19 -1.95
CA GLY A 100 0.94 -13.38 -1.90
C GLY A 100 -0.27 -13.28 -2.83
N GLY A 101 -1.47 -13.36 -2.27
CA GLY A 101 -2.75 -13.39 -2.98
C GLY A 101 -3.22 -14.80 -3.33
N GLY A 102 -4.51 -14.97 -3.64
CA GLY A 102 -5.13 -16.29 -3.83
C GLY A 102 -4.59 -17.15 -5.00
N ALA A 103 -3.81 -16.55 -5.91
CA ALA A 103 -3.13 -17.25 -6.99
C ALA A 103 -1.69 -16.70 -7.15
N GLY A 104 -0.71 -17.59 -7.24
CA GLY A 104 0.70 -17.21 -7.34
C GLY A 104 1.65 -18.40 -7.13
N SER A 105 2.95 -18.11 -7.10
CA SER A 105 4.01 -19.08 -6.79
C SER A 105 4.92 -18.50 -5.72
N TYR A 106 4.53 -18.69 -4.46
CA TYR A 106 5.27 -18.15 -3.33
C TYR A 106 5.41 -19.17 -2.21
N TYR A 107 6.62 -19.26 -1.66
CA TYR A 107 6.93 -20.11 -0.51
C TYR A 107 8.28 -19.72 0.08
N LEU A 108 8.37 -19.61 1.40
CA LEU A 108 9.64 -19.36 2.10
C LEU A 108 10.25 -20.69 2.52
N ALA A 109 11.34 -21.09 1.84
CA ALA A 109 11.94 -22.42 2.04
C ALA A 109 12.78 -22.55 3.33
N SER A 110 13.19 -21.42 3.91
CA SER A 110 13.99 -21.37 5.14
C SER A 110 13.99 -19.96 5.73
N SER A 111 14.53 -19.80 6.94
CA SER A 111 14.76 -18.47 7.53
C SER A 111 15.71 -17.60 6.69
N ASP A 112 16.69 -18.21 6.03
CA ASP A 112 17.61 -17.47 5.14
C ASP A 112 16.90 -16.99 3.88
N ASP A 113 15.96 -17.79 3.39
CA ASP A 113 15.11 -17.40 2.26
C ASP A 113 14.18 -16.24 2.62
N ALA A 114 13.59 -16.27 3.82
CA ALA A 114 12.81 -15.16 4.36
C ALA A 114 13.64 -13.87 4.46
N ARG A 115 14.90 -13.95 4.92
CA ARG A 115 15.81 -12.80 4.95
C ARG A 115 16.08 -12.25 3.55
N ARG A 116 16.32 -13.10 2.56
CA ARG A 116 16.53 -12.67 1.17
C ARG A 116 15.30 -11.97 0.60
N VAL A 117 14.10 -12.50 0.83
CA VAL A 117 12.85 -11.86 0.39
C VAL A 117 12.65 -10.51 1.10
N ALA A 118 12.92 -10.43 2.41
CA ALA A 118 12.85 -9.17 3.14
C ALA A 118 13.83 -8.11 2.61
N THR A 119 15.08 -8.48 2.33
CA THR A 119 16.07 -7.59 1.69
C THR A 119 15.59 -7.15 0.31
N TYR A 120 15.06 -8.07 -0.51
CA TYR A 120 14.52 -7.73 -1.81
C TYR A 120 13.37 -6.71 -1.72
N LEU A 121 12.42 -6.90 -0.80
CA LEU A 121 11.32 -5.96 -0.56
C LEU A 121 11.86 -4.59 -0.13
N TRP A 122 12.82 -4.56 0.78
CA TRP A 122 13.45 -3.34 1.25
C TRP A 122 14.08 -2.54 0.11
N ASP A 123 14.91 -3.18 -0.72
CA ASP A 123 15.67 -2.53 -1.78
C ASP A 123 14.84 -2.14 -3.00
N ASN A 124 13.78 -2.90 -3.30
CA ASN A 124 13.01 -2.73 -4.53
C ASN A 124 11.70 -1.94 -4.34
N PHE A 125 11.16 -1.87 -3.12
CA PHE A 125 9.85 -1.26 -2.87
C PHE A 125 9.82 -0.29 -1.70
N LEU A 126 10.71 -0.43 -0.72
CA LEU A 126 10.76 0.45 0.46
C LEU A 126 11.93 1.44 0.36
N GLY A 127 12.56 1.77 1.49
CA GLY A 127 13.61 2.79 1.61
C GLY A 127 15.02 2.33 1.21
N GLY A 128 15.19 1.08 0.75
CA GLY A 128 16.46 0.63 0.20
C GLY A 128 16.70 1.13 -1.22
N HIS A 129 17.77 0.65 -1.84
CA HIS A 129 18.19 1.10 -3.16
C HIS A 129 18.34 -0.07 -4.13
N SER A 130 17.75 0.08 -5.32
CA SER A 130 17.88 -0.85 -6.44
C SER A 130 17.86 -0.05 -7.74
N PRO A 131 18.69 -0.38 -8.74
CA PRO A 131 18.69 0.31 -10.03
C PRO A 131 17.43 -0.02 -10.87
N SER A 132 16.69 -1.06 -10.51
CA SER A 132 15.59 -1.61 -11.31
C SER A 132 14.35 -1.90 -10.46
N ARG A 133 13.85 -0.87 -9.77
CA ARG A 133 12.67 -0.97 -8.91
C ARG A 133 11.40 -1.22 -9.74
N PRO A 134 10.59 -2.26 -9.46
CA PRO A 134 9.45 -2.63 -10.31
C PRO A 134 8.39 -1.55 -10.49
N LEU A 135 8.13 -0.76 -9.44
CA LEU A 135 7.12 0.33 -9.45
C LEU A 135 7.75 1.71 -9.63
N GLY A 136 9.05 1.77 -9.93
CA GLY A 136 9.84 3.00 -10.01
C GLY A 136 10.43 3.45 -8.67
N ASP A 137 10.80 4.72 -8.58
CA ASP A 137 11.59 5.30 -7.48
C ASP A 137 10.78 5.68 -6.22
N ALA A 138 9.46 5.57 -6.22
CA ALA A 138 8.65 5.78 -5.03
C ALA A 138 8.94 4.70 -3.96
N ALA A 139 9.07 5.13 -2.72
CA ALA A 139 9.13 4.25 -1.56
C ALA A 139 7.71 4.03 -1.02
N LEU A 140 7.29 2.77 -0.91
CA LEU A 140 6.02 2.41 -0.30
C LEU A 140 6.07 2.56 1.22
N ASP A 141 4.89 2.72 1.82
CA ASP A 141 4.73 2.92 3.27
C ASP A 141 4.89 1.62 4.05
N GLY A 142 4.77 0.46 3.39
CA GLY A 142 4.87 -0.83 4.06
C GLY A 142 4.63 -2.03 3.15
N VAL A 143 4.52 -3.19 3.79
CA VAL A 143 4.25 -4.49 3.17
C VAL A 143 3.03 -5.10 3.86
N ASP A 144 2.10 -5.58 3.06
CA ASP A 144 0.93 -6.34 3.44
C ASP A 144 1.15 -7.84 3.14
N PHE A 145 0.72 -8.72 4.04
CA PHE A 145 0.91 -10.17 3.94
C PHE A 145 -0.46 -10.83 3.75
N ASP A 146 -0.77 -11.21 2.50
CA ASP A 146 -2.04 -11.84 2.09
C ASP A 146 -1.86 -13.32 1.73
#